data_AF-A0A3C1TFY7-F1
#
_entry.id   AF-A0A3C1TFY7-F1
#
_cell.length_a   1.000
_cell.length_b   1.000
_cell.length_c   1.000
_cell.angle_alpha   90.00
_cell.angle_beta   90.00
_cell.angle_gamma   90.00
#
_symmetry.space_group_name_H-M   'P 1'
#
loop_
_entity.id
_entity.type
_entity.pdbx_description
1 polymer ?
#
loop_
_entity_poly.entity_id
_entity_poly.type
_entity_poly.pdbx_seq_one_letter_code
_entity_poly.pdbx_strand_id
1 'polypeptide(L)' 'MDNIAKYIDEEKDVAYLIGFDKGEEKIVSNLLKKLNYNIEQIADIAGVSVEFVSKVKQQLLSAK' A
#
# COMPACT_ATOMS: atom_id res chain seq x y z
N MET A 1 -31.10 -10.65 22.23
CA MET A 1 -30.24 -10.81 21.05
C MET A 1 -29.17 -9.73 21.16
N ASP A 2 -28.01 -10.10 21.70
CA ASP A 2 -26.90 -9.15 21.81
C ASP A 2 -26.39 -8.82 20.40
N ASN A 3 -26.48 -7.54 20.06
CA ASN A 3 -26.17 -7.01 18.74
C ASN A 3 -24.67 -7.12 18.47
N ILE A 4 -24.26 -8.14 17.70
CA ILE A 4 -22.90 -8.31 17.18
C ILE A 4 -22.50 -7.14 16.24
N ALA A 5 -23.46 -6.31 15.83
CA ALA A 5 -23.26 -5.10 15.04
C ALA A 5 -22.34 -4.05 15.69
N LYS A 6 -22.16 -4.08 17.03
CA LYS A 6 -21.22 -3.20 17.74
C LYS A 6 -19.74 -3.61 17.61
N TYR A 7 -19.45 -4.80 17.08
CA TYR A 7 -18.08 -5.33 16.93
C TYR A 7 -17.59 -5.35 15.48
N ILE A 8 -18.46 -4.92 14.55
CA ILE A 8 -18.09 -4.56 13.18
C ILE A 8 -17.69 -3.08 13.25
N ASP A 9 -16.59 -2.86 13.96
CA ASP A 9 -15.99 -1.56 14.26
C ASP A 9 -15.42 -0.95 12.97
N GLU A 10 -15.84 0.27 12.66
CA GLU A 10 -15.15 1.14 11.68
C GLU A 10 -13.63 1.20 11.95
N GLU A 11 -13.19 1.04 13.21
CA GLU A 11 -11.78 0.97 13.59
C GLU A 11 -11.04 -0.24 13.00
N LYS A 12 -11.70 -1.40 12.84
CA LYS A 12 -11.09 -2.58 12.24
C LYS A 12 -10.92 -2.42 10.73
N ASP A 13 -11.90 -1.81 10.07
CA ASP A 13 -11.80 -1.47 8.66
C ASP A 13 -10.71 -0.43 8.42
N VAL A 14 -10.62 0.61 9.26
CA VAL A 14 -9.54 1.61 9.19
C VAL A 14 -8.18 0.97 9.46
N ALA A 15 -8.03 0.10 10.46
CA ALA A 15 -6.77 -0.58 10.74
C ALA A 15 -6.38 -1.55 9.60
N TYR A 16 -7.35 -2.22 8.98
CA TYR A 16 -7.14 -3.07 7.82
C TYR A 16 -6.71 -2.27 6.59
N LEU A 17 -7.37 -1.15 6.30
CA LEU A 17 -7.02 -0.23 5.21
C LEU A 17 -5.62 0.36 5.41
N ILE A 18 -5.30 0.82 6.62
CA ILE A 18 -3.96 1.32 6.96
C ILE A 18 -2.91 0.20 6.84
N GLY A 19 -3.24 -1.02 7.24
CA GLY A 19 -2.36 -2.18 7.14
C GLY A 19 -2.12 -2.61 5.69
N PHE A 20 -3.16 -2.54 4.86
CA PHE A 20 -3.13 -2.82 3.43
C PHE A 20 -2.25 -1.80 2.70
N ASP A 21 -2.49 -0.51 2.90
CA ASP A 21 -1.70 0.58 2.33
C ASP A 21 -0.20 0.45 2.70
N LYS A 22 0.11 0.16 3.97
CA LYS A 22 1.50 -0.05 4.43
C LYS A 22 2.14 -1.31 3.83
N GLY A 23 1.35 -2.35 3.60
CA GLY A 23 1.79 -3.58 2.94
C GLY A 23 2.18 -3.32 1.49
N GLU A 24 1.33 -2.60 0.76
CA GLU A 24 1.55 -2.18 -0.62
C GLU A 24 2.76 -1.26 -0.75
N GLU A 25 2.90 -0.25 0.12
CA GLU A 25 4.08 0.63 0.15
C GLU A 25 5.39 -0.17 0.35
N LYS A 26 5.37 -1.19 1.21
CA LYS A 26 6.56 -2.03 1.46
C LYS A 26 6.91 -2.91 0.27
N ILE A 27 5.91 -3.46 -0.42
CA ILE A 27 6.13 -4.26 -1.63
C ILE A 27 6.68 -3.36 -2.74
N VAL A 28 6.00 -2.25 -3.03
CA VAL A 28 6.40 -1.28 -4.06
C VAL A 28 7.79 -0.72 -3.80
N SER A 29 8.12 -0.35 -2.54
CA SER A 29 9.44 0.15 -2.20
C SER A 29 10.56 -0.89 -2.37
N ASN A 30 10.28 -2.16 -2.08
CA ASN A 30 11.22 -3.25 -2.33
C ASN A 30 11.44 -3.48 -3.82
N LEU A 31 10.36 -3.44 -4.62
CA LEU A 31 10.45 -3.55 -6.08
C LEU A 31 11.27 -2.40 -6.66
N LEU A 32 11.00 -1.15 -6.25
CA LEU A 32 11.73 0.04 -6.68
C LEU A 32 13.22 0.04 -6.29
N LYS A 33 13.59 -0.59 -5.17
CA LYS A 33 14.98 -0.62 -4.68
C LYS A 33 15.79 -1.80 -5.22
N LYS A 34 15.17 -2.96 -5.42
CA LYS A 34 15.87 -4.22 -5.70
C LYS A 34 15.80 -4.63 -7.16
N LEU A 35 14.78 -4.19 -7.89
CA LEU A 35 14.53 -4.61 -9.26
C LEU A 35 14.59 -3.39 -10.18
N ASN A 36 15.16 -3.59 -11.37
CA ASN A 36 15.32 -2.54 -12.37
C ASN A 36 14.10 -2.45 -13.28
N TYR A 37 12.89 -2.51 -12.70
CA TYR A 37 11.62 -2.45 -13.42
C TYR A 37 11.15 -1.01 -13.58
N ASN A 38 10.39 -0.76 -14.65
CA ASN A 38 9.75 0.53 -14.84
C ASN A 38 8.51 0.67 -13.92
N ILE A 39 7.98 1.89 -13.80
CA ILE A 39 6.88 2.18 -12.87
C ILE A 39 5.61 1.40 -13.26
N GLU A 40 5.34 1.24 -14.56
CA GLU A 40 4.16 0.50 -15.04
C GLU A 40 4.24 -0.99 -14.68
N GLN A 41 5.40 -1.62 -14.83
CA GLN A 41 5.62 -3.02 -14.46
C GLN A 41 5.47 -3.22 -12.95
N ILE A 42 5.96 -2.28 -12.15
CA ILE A 42 5.83 -2.36 -10.69
C ILE A 42 4.36 -2.22 -10.28
N ALA A 43 3.61 -1.33 -10.93
CA ALA A 43 2.18 -1.16 -10.71
C ALA A 43 1.41 -2.45 -11.05
N ASP A 44 1.71 -3.07 -12.20
CA ASP A 44 1.11 -4.33 -12.64
C ASP A 44 1.43 -5.51 -11.69
N ILE A 45 2.69 -5.67 -11.27
CA ILE A 45 3.11 -6.73 -10.33
C ILE A 45 2.47 -6.54 -8.94
N ALA A 46 2.41 -5.31 -8.45
CA ALA A 46 1.87 -5.01 -7.13
C ALA A 46 0.33 -4.91 -7.13
N GLY A 47 -0.32 -4.86 -8.29
CA GLY A 47 -1.77 -4.71 -8.41
C GLY A 47 -2.28 -3.32 -8.01
N VAL A 48 -1.42 -2.30 -8.08
CA VAL A 48 -1.72 -0.91 -7.65
C VAL A 48 -1.66 0.05 -8.83
N SER A 49 -2.08 1.30 -8.63
CA SER A 49 -1.99 2.32 -9.68
C SER A 49 -0.55 2.83 -9.89
N VAL A 50 -0.26 3.26 -11.12
CA VAL A 50 1.02 3.92 -11.48
C VAL A 50 1.26 5.18 -10.64
N GLU A 51 0.19 5.90 -10.29
CA GLU A 51 0.24 7.08 -9.42
C GLU A 51 0.68 6.73 -8.00
N PHE A 52 0.18 5.62 -7.44
CA PHE A 52 0.59 5.14 -6.13
C PHE A 52 2.07 4.78 -6.11
N VAL A 53 2.55 4.05 -7.12
CA VAL A 53 3.98 3.72 -7.27
C VAL A 53 4.83 4.99 -7.38
N SER A 54 4.36 5.99 -8.12
CA SER A 54 5.05 7.27 -8.29
C SER A 54 5.14 8.05 -6.96
N LYS A 55 4.07 8.05 -6.16
CA LYS A 55 4.04 8.66 -4.83
C LYS A 55 5.03 7.97 -3.88
N VAL A 56 5.06 6.64 -3.85
CA VAL A 56 6.02 5.87 -3.03
C VAL A 56 7.47 6.14 -3.47
N LYS A 57 7.72 6.21 -4.78
CA LYS A 57 9.03 6.58 -5.32
C LYS A 57 9.47 7.97 -4.87
N GLN A 58 8.57 8.96 -4.91
CA GLN A 58 8.87 10.32 -4.43
C GLN A 58 9.18 10.34 -2.94
N GLN A 59 8.39 9.65 -2.11
CA GLN A 59 8.65 9.53 -0.67
C GLN A 59 10.02 8.90 -0.38
N LEU A 60 10.43 7.88 -1.14
CA LEU A 60 11.75 7.26 -1.01
C LEU A 60 12.90 8.19 -1.38
N LEU A 61 12.70 9.09 -2.35
CA LEU A 61 13.69 10.09 -2.74
C LEU A 61 13.77 11.25 -1.74
N SER A 62 12.63 11.66 -1.17
CA SER A 62 12.56 12.73 -0.15
C SER A 62 13.02 12.28 1.23
N ALA A 63 12.97 10.98 1.53
CA ALA A 63 13.45 10.41 2.79
C ALA A 63 14.98 10.11 2.78
N LYS A 64 15.69 10.50 1.73
CA LYS A 64 17.13 10.29 1.54
C LYS A 64 17.89 11.60 1.75
#